data_AF-Q5C1Q3-F1
#
_entry.id   AF-Q5C1Q3-F1
#
_cell.length_a   1.000
_cell.length_b   1.000
_cell.length_c   1.000
_cell.angle_alpha   90.00
_cell.angle_beta   90.00
_cell.angle_gamma   90.00
#
_symmetry.space_group_name_H-M   'P 1'
#
loop_
_entity.id
_entity.type
_entity.pdbx_description
1 polymer ?
#
loop_
_entity_poly.entity_id
_entity_poly.type
_entity_poly.pdbx_seq_one_letter_code
_entity_poly.pdbx_strand_id
1 'polypeptide(L)'
;FNPSSSADLSAVFDLGGILGGIIAGYVSDSTGSSAITCVVMLALSIPTLYLYSIVGFRSLAYCIGLLIPLGLFVNGPYCLITTAVSADLGTHPSLSKNSRTLATVTGIIDGTGSVGAALGPLLCGLLKPYGWSVIIIMLMVALALAAILLFRMVANESRHCCFHSEQSLQISTLSNTADT
;
A
#
# COMPACT_ATOMS: atom_id res chain seq x y z
N PHE A 1 18.77 -1.68 -21.86
CA PHE A 1 18.15 -0.35 -22.04
C PHE A 1 19.24 0.70 -22.05
N ASN A 2 19.10 1.74 -22.89
CA ASN A 2 19.89 2.94 -22.74
C ASN A 2 19.49 3.64 -21.42
N PRO A 3 20.39 4.40 -20.77
CA PRO A 3 20.09 5.08 -19.51
C PRO A 3 18.83 5.95 -19.59
N SER A 4 18.63 6.65 -20.71
CA SER A 4 17.47 7.48 -20.99
C SER A 4 16.17 6.67 -20.98
N SER A 5 16.13 5.51 -21.64
CA SER A 5 14.93 4.68 -21.70
C SER A 5 14.56 4.09 -20.33
N SER A 6 15.54 3.82 -19.46
CA SER A 6 15.28 3.39 -18.09
C SER A 6 14.73 4.52 -17.21
N ALA A 7 15.18 5.76 -17.43
CA ALA A 7 14.63 6.93 -16.77
C ALA A 7 13.18 7.18 -17.19
N ASP A 8 12.88 7.07 -18.49
CA ASP A 8 11.51 7.22 -19.01
C ASP A 8 10.56 6.16 -18.42
N LEU A 9 10.99 4.90 -18.34
CA LEU A 9 10.21 3.83 -17.72
C LEU A 9 9.98 4.05 -16.22
N SER A 10 10.96 4.64 -15.52
CA SER A 10 10.81 4.99 -14.10
C SER A 10 9.77 6.12 -13.94
N ALA A 11 9.79 7.13 -14.81
CA ALA A 11 8.80 8.20 -14.80
C ALA A 11 7.37 7.68 -15.06
N VAL A 12 7.20 6.66 -15.91
CA VAL A 12 5.90 5.99 -16.13
C VAL A 12 5.42 5.28 -14.86
N PHE A 13 6.32 4.60 -14.15
CA PHE A 13 5.99 3.98 -12.86
C PHE A 13 5.59 5.03 -11.82
N ASP A 14 6.33 6.13 -11.73
CA ASP A 14 6.03 7.24 -10.81
C ASP A 14 4.68 7.89 -11.15
N LEU A 15 4.36 8.06 -12.44
CA LEU A 15 3.06 8.55 -12.89
C LEU A 15 1.93 7.63 -12.43
N GLY A 16 2.09 6.31 -12.61
CA GLY A 16 1.16 5.32 -12.06
C GLY A 16 1.04 5.45 -10.54
N GLY A 17 2.15 5.70 -9.85
CA GLY A 17 2.18 5.87 -8.41
C GLY A 17 1.47 7.12 -7.90
N ILE A 18 1.53 8.24 -8.61
CA ILE A 18 0.77 9.45 -8.28
C ILE A 18 -0.73 9.17 -8.38
N LEU A 19 -1.16 8.54 -9.49
CA LEU A 19 -2.56 8.16 -9.68
C LEU A 19 -3.02 7.17 -8.60
N GLY A 20 -2.16 6.22 -8.24
CA GLY A 20 -2.42 5.28 -7.15
C GLY A 20 -2.56 5.93 -5.80
N GLY A 21 -1.71 6.91 -5.45
CA GLY A 21 -1.86 7.66 -4.21
C GLY A 21 -3.20 8.40 -4.13
N ILE A 22 -3.63 9.03 -5.21
CA ILE A 22 -4.92 9.75 -5.28
C ILE A 22 -6.10 8.78 -5.14
N ILE A 23 -6.11 7.69 -5.92
CA ILE A 23 -7.19 6.70 -5.88
C ILE A 23 -7.23 6.01 -4.52
N ALA A 24 -6.07 5.61 -4.00
CA ALA A 24 -5.97 4.95 -2.69
C ALA A 24 -6.46 5.86 -1.56
N GLY A 25 -6.05 7.14 -1.57
CA GLY A 25 -6.55 8.15 -0.63
C GLY A 25 -8.06 8.27 -0.69
N TYR A 26 -8.60 8.49 -1.88
CA TYR A 26 -10.04 8.62 -2.08
C TYR A 26 -10.83 7.37 -1.62
N VAL A 27 -10.35 6.16 -1.97
CA VAL A 27 -11.00 4.89 -1.59
C VAL A 27 -10.89 4.66 -0.08
N SER A 28 -9.73 4.92 0.51
CA SER A 28 -9.50 4.81 1.96
C SER A 28 -10.42 5.73 2.74
N ASP A 29 -10.50 7.00 2.34
CA ASP A 29 -11.34 8.01 2.98
C ASP A 29 -12.83 7.65 2.86
N SER A 30 -13.25 7.10 1.71
CA SER A 30 -14.63 6.69 1.48
C SER A 30 -15.03 5.43 2.24
N THR A 31 -14.09 4.49 2.42
CA THR A 31 -14.33 3.23 3.15
C THR A 31 -14.10 3.35 4.65
N GLY A 32 -13.38 4.39 5.09
CA GLY A 32 -12.91 4.54 6.46
C GLY A 32 -11.99 3.39 6.88
N SER A 33 -11.33 2.73 5.92
CA SER A 33 -10.50 1.55 6.17
C SER A 33 -9.19 1.60 5.38
N SER A 34 -8.18 2.28 5.94
CA SER A 34 -6.91 2.57 5.28
C SER A 34 -6.04 1.32 5.14
N ALA A 35 -6.00 0.45 6.15
CA ALA A 35 -5.21 -0.77 6.11
C ALA A 35 -5.82 -1.83 5.18
N ILE A 36 -7.16 -1.95 5.14
CA ILE A 36 -7.84 -2.85 4.18
C ILE A 36 -7.53 -2.45 2.75
N THR A 37 -7.64 -1.15 2.44
CA THR A 37 -7.31 -0.61 1.11
C THR A 37 -5.86 -0.91 0.74
N CYS A 38 -4.92 -0.73 1.69
CA CYS A 38 -3.52 -1.06 1.47
C CYS A 38 -3.29 -2.53 1.13
N VAL A 39 -3.89 -3.46 1.90
CA VAL A 39 -3.71 -4.90 1.68
C VAL A 39 -4.32 -5.35 0.36
N VAL A 40 -5.47 -4.80 -0.03
CA VAL A 40 -6.07 -5.10 -1.35
C VAL A 40 -5.14 -4.65 -2.48
N MET A 41 -4.60 -3.44 -2.41
CA MET A 41 -3.66 -2.94 -3.42
C MET A 41 -2.37 -3.77 -3.46
N LEU A 42 -1.80 -4.14 -2.30
CA LEU A 42 -0.64 -5.04 -2.24
C LEU A 42 -0.96 -6.43 -2.80
N ALA A 43 -2.13 -6.98 -2.51
CA ALA A 43 -2.56 -8.26 -3.06
C ALA A 43 -2.68 -8.22 -4.60
N LEU A 44 -3.14 -7.10 -5.16
CA LEU A 44 -3.21 -6.86 -6.62
C LEU A 44 -1.84 -6.57 -7.25
N SER A 45 -0.87 -6.05 -6.47
CA SER A 45 0.49 -5.81 -6.95
C SER A 45 1.23 -7.11 -7.28
N ILE A 46 1.01 -8.19 -6.52
CA ILE A 46 1.64 -9.51 -6.72
C ILE A 46 1.33 -10.12 -8.11
N PRO A 47 0.06 -10.28 -8.54
CA PRO A 47 -0.26 -10.80 -9.86
C PRO A 47 0.18 -9.84 -10.98
N THR A 48 0.14 -8.53 -10.74
CA THR A 48 0.62 -7.53 -11.71
C THR A 48 2.13 -7.67 -11.94
N LEU A 49 2.91 -7.84 -10.86
CA LEU A 49 4.34 -8.07 -10.91
C LEU A 49 4.68 -9.43 -11.56
N TYR A 50 3.85 -10.44 -11.33
CA TYR A 50 3.99 -11.75 -11.99
C TYR A 50 3.73 -11.66 -13.50
N LEU A 51 2.70 -10.93 -13.90
CA LEU A 51 2.42 -10.68 -15.30
C LEU A 51 3.56 -9.91 -15.96
N TYR A 52 4.10 -8.89 -15.29
CA TYR A 52 5.30 -8.16 -15.71
C TYR A 52 6.49 -9.09 -15.94
N SER A 53 6.68 -10.10 -15.09
CA SER A 53 7.78 -11.06 -15.22
C SER A 53 7.71 -11.91 -16.50
N ILE A 54 6.50 -12.23 -16.98
CA ILE A 54 6.29 -13.13 -18.13
C ILE A 54 6.27 -12.35 -19.44
N VAL A 55 5.55 -11.22 -19.48
CA VAL A 55 5.29 -10.49 -20.73
C VAL A 55 5.92 -9.10 -20.77
N GLY A 56 6.41 -8.56 -19.66
CA GLY A 56 7.00 -7.23 -19.59
C GLY A 56 8.24 -7.06 -20.48
N PHE A 57 8.99 -8.15 -20.71
CA PHE A 57 10.16 -8.14 -21.59
C PHE A 57 9.85 -8.40 -23.07
N ARG A 58 8.58 -8.67 -23.44
CA ARG A 58 8.19 -8.98 -24.83
C ARG A 58 8.17 -7.75 -25.73
N SER A 59 7.66 -6.62 -25.22
CA SER A 59 7.62 -5.36 -25.95
C SER A 59 7.64 -4.18 -24.99
N LEU A 60 8.11 -3.02 -25.49
CA LEU A 60 8.12 -1.78 -24.73
C LEU A 60 6.70 -1.32 -24.35
N ALA A 61 5.71 -1.58 -25.22
CA ALA A 61 4.30 -1.29 -24.94
C ALA A 61 3.75 -2.12 -23.77
N TYR A 62 4.05 -3.43 -23.71
CA TYR A 62 3.68 -4.27 -22.56
C TYR A 62 4.41 -3.83 -21.28
N CYS A 63 5.67 -3.42 -21.39
CA CYS A 63 6.43 -2.89 -20.26
C CYS A 63 5.77 -1.63 -19.68
N ILE A 64 5.49 -0.62 -20.51
CA ILE A 64 4.80 0.63 -20.10
C ILE A 64 3.40 0.32 -19.55
N GLY A 65 2.62 -0.48 -20.28
CA GLY A 65 1.24 -0.81 -19.90
C GLY A 65 1.12 -1.55 -18.57
N LEU A 66 2.15 -2.28 -18.14
CA LEU A 66 2.19 -2.98 -16.86
C LEU A 66 2.87 -2.17 -15.74
N LEU A 67 3.77 -1.24 -16.07
CA LEU A 67 4.40 -0.36 -15.09
C LEU A 67 3.43 0.64 -14.48
N ILE A 68 2.45 1.13 -15.24
CA ILE A 68 1.39 2.03 -14.73
C ILE A 68 0.58 1.37 -13.60
N PRO A 69 -0.09 0.21 -13.82
CA PRO A 69 -0.84 -0.46 -12.77
C PRO A 69 0.08 -0.97 -11.64
N LEU A 70 1.31 -1.36 -11.94
CA LEU A 70 2.27 -1.75 -10.91
C LEU A 70 2.62 -0.55 -9.99
N GLY A 71 2.90 0.61 -10.56
CA GLY A 71 3.15 1.85 -9.82
C GLY A 71 1.94 2.26 -8.99
N LEU A 72 0.74 2.15 -9.58
CA LEU A 72 -0.52 2.40 -8.89
C LEU A 72 -0.67 1.53 -7.64
N PHE A 73 -0.50 0.20 -7.78
CA PHE A 73 -0.71 -0.75 -6.69
C PHE A 73 0.40 -0.81 -5.65
N VAL A 74 1.61 -0.37 -5.97
CA VAL A 74 2.75 -0.36 -5.02
C VAL A 74 2.85 1.00 -4.32
N ASN A 75 2.74 2.09 -5.06
CA ASN A 75 2.91 3.44 -4.48
C ASN A 75 1.63 3.91 -3.75
N GLY A 76 0.44 3.45 -4.17
CA GLY A 76 -0.81 3.71 -3.47
C GLY A 76 -0.80 3.30 -1.99
N PRO A 77 -0.52 2.04 -1.65
CA PRO A 77 -0.40 1.62 -0.25
C PRO A 77 0.77 2.32 0.46
N TYR A 78 1.89 2.57 -0.21
CA TYR A 78 2.99 3.35 0.38
C TYR A 78 2.52 4.75 0.83
N CYS A 79 1.78 5.45 -0.04
CA CYS A 79 1.19 6.76 0.29
C CYS A 79 0.21 6.65 1.47
N LEU A 80 -0.68 5.67 1.49
CA LEU A 80 -1.64 5.50 2.59
C LEU A 80 -0.99 5.15 3.92
N ILE A 81 0.03 4.30 3.92
CA ILE A 81 0.76 3.90 5.14
C ILE A 81 1.46 5.12 5.75
N THR A 82 2.08 5.96 4.93
CA THR A 82 2.77 7.15 5.45
C THR A 82 1.82 8.26 5.89
N THR A 83 0.66 8.43 5.23
CA THR A 83 -0.29 9.51 5.54
C THR A 83 -1.45 9.07 6.42
N ALA A 84 -2.36 8.26 5.89
CA ALA A 84 -3.63 7.88 6.52
C ALA A 84 -3.41 7.08 7.80
N VAL A 85 -2.58 6.04 7.74
CA VAL A 85 -2.30 5.19 8.90
C VAL A 85 -1.58 5.96 10.02
N SER A 86 -0.65 6.86 9.67
CA SER A 86 -0.02 7.77 10.64
C SER A 86 -1.06 8.67 11.33
N ALA A 87 -1.97 9.24 10.54
CA ALA A 87 -3.03 10.11 11.05
C ALA A 87 -4.01 9.35 11.97
N ASP A 88 -4.40 8.13 11.59
CA ASP A 88 -5.26 7.25 12.39
C ASP A 88 -4.61 6.90 13.74
N LEU A 89 -3.31 6.60 13.74
CA LEU A 89 -2.53 6.34 14.96
C LEU A 89 -2.39 7.59 15.84
N GLY A 90 -2.26 8.77 15.23
CA GLY A 90 -2.13 10.05 15.95
C GLY A 90 -3.44 10.56 16.56
N THR A 91 -4.59 10.19 16.00
CA THR A 91 -5.92 10.62 16.47
C THR A 91 -6.53 9.68 17.51
N HIS A 92 -5.89 8.54 17.79
CA HIS A 92 -6.33 7.58 18.80
C HIS A 92 -6.58 8.28 20.16
N PRO A 93 -7.70 8.04 20.86
CA PRO A 93 -8.09 8.79 22.08
C PRO A 93 -7.05 8.73 23.22
N SER A 94 -6.18 7.73 23.21
CA SER A 94 -5.06 7.57 24.14
C SER A 94 -3.89 8.56 23.89
N LEU A 95 -3.87 9.21 22.72
CA LEU A 95 -2.74 10.00 22.19
C LEU A 95 -3.15 11.35 21.55
N SER A 96 -4.47 11.54 21.34
CA SER A 96 -5.14 12.66 20.64
C SER A 96 -4.69 14.08 21.03
N LYS A 97 -4.14 14.29 22.24
CA LYS A 97 -3.76 15.62 22.72
C LYS A 97 -2.29 16.00 22.50
N ASN A 98 -1.48 15.13 21.90
CA ASN A 98 -0.03 15.33 21.81
C ASN A 98 0.45 15.22 20.35
N SER A 99 0.64 16.36 19.68
CA SER A 99 1.23 16.45 18.33
C SER A 99 2.61 15.76 18.24
N ARG A 100 3.30 15.62 19.37
CA ARG A 100 4.54 14.85 19.52
C ARG A 100 4.38 13.37 19.14
N THR A 101 3.23 12.75 19.42
CA THR A 101 3.00 11.34 19.11
C THR A 101 2.91 11.12 17.61
N LEU A 102 2.12 11.94 16.90
CA LEU A 102 2.01 11.88 15.44
C LEU A 102 3.38 12.02 14.78
N ALA A 103 4.15 13.04 15.19
CA ALA A 103 5.51 13.25 14.68
C ALA A 103 6.44 12.06 14.92
N THR A 104 6.31 11.38 16.07
CA THR A 104 7.13 10.20 16.38
C THR A 104 6.73 9.01 15.50
N VAL A 105 5.44 8.76 15.30
CA VAL A 105 4.95 7.67 14.44
C VAL A 105 5.37 7.90 12.99
N THR A 106 5.18 9.11 12.47
CA THR A 106 5.65 9.48 11.13
C THR A 106 7.16 9.34 11.00
N GLY A 107 7.93 9.76 12.00
CA GLY A 107 9.39 9.60 12.00
C GLY A 107 9.86 8.13 11.99
N ILE A 108 9.15 7.23 12.69
CA ILE A 108 9.43 5.79 12.63
C ILE A 108 9.13 5.25 11.22
N ILE A 109 7.97 5.61 10.64
CA ILE A 109 7.57 5.15 9.31
C ILE A 109 8.58 5.63 8.27
N ASP A 110 8.91 6.92 8.25
CA ASP A 110 9.88 7.50 7.32
C ASP A 110 11.29 6.90 7.51
N GLY A 111 11.69 6.67 8.76
CA GLY A 111 12.93 5.96 9.09
C GLY A 111 12.97 4.54 8.52
N THR A 112 11.90 3.76 8.67
CA THR A 112 11.80 2.42 8.06
C THR A 112 11.75 2.46 6.53
N GLY A 113 11.11 3.48 5.95
CA GLY A 113 11.10 3.72 4.51
C GLY A 113 12.50 3.95 3.95
N SER A 114 13.30 4.77 4.63
CA SER A 114 14.70 5.03 4.26
C SER A 114 15.57 3.77 4.31
N VAL A 115 15.38 2.91 5.31
CA VAL A 115 16.06 1.60 5.37
C VAL A 115 15.68 0.72 4.18
N GLY A 116 14.39 0.68 3.82
CA GLY A 116 13.93 -0.04 2.64
C GLY A 116 14.51 0.50 1.33
N ALA A 117 14.58 1.83 1.18
CA ALA A 117 15.17 2.49 0.01
C ALA A 117 16.67 2.19 -0.16
N ALA A 118 17.39 1.95 0.94
CA ALA A 118 18.79 1.50 0.89
C ALA A 118 18.91 -0.01 0.60
N LEU A 119 18.09 -0.84 1.25
CA LEU A 119 18.16 -2.29 1.10
C LEU A 119 17.68 -2.78 -0.27
N GLY A 120 16.69 -2.13 -0.88
CA GLY A 120 16.13 -2.54 -2.17
C GLY A 120 17.18 -2.61 -3.28
N PRO A 121 17.85 -1.49 -3.63
CA PRO A 121 18.92 -1.47 -4.62
C PRO A 121 20.12 -2.37 -4.24
N LEU A 122 20.45 -2.46 -2.95
CA LEU A 122 21.51 -3.34 -2.45
C LEU A 122 21.21 -4.81 -2.78
N LEU A 123 20.01 -5.30 -2.43
CA LEU A 123 19.58 -6.66 -2.73
C LEU A 123 19.46 -6.90 -4.23
N CYS A 124 18.91 -5.95 -5.00
CA CYS A 124 18.89 -6.02 -6.46
C CYS A 124 20.30 -6.16 -7.05
N GLY A 125 21.27 -5.40 -6.52
CA GLY A 125 22.68 -5.47 -6.94
C GLY A 125 23.33 -6.82 -6.64
N LEU A 126 23.10 -7.35 -5.43
CA LEU A 126 23.63 -8.66 -5.00
C LEU A 126 22.98 -9.83 -5.75
N LEU A 127 21.71 -9.71 -6.12
CA LEU A 127 20.96 -10.77 -6.81
C LEU A 127 21.09 -10.70 -8.34
N LYS A 128 21.54 -9.57 -8.91
CA LYS A 128 21.76 -9.39 -10.36
C LYS A 128 22.55 -10.53 -11.03
N PRO A 129 23.62 -11.11 -10.43
CA PRO A 129 24.34 -12.23 -11.03
C PRO A 129 23.52 -13.52 -11.17
N TYR A 130 22.48 -13.71 -10.35
CA TYR A 130 21.63 -14.90 -10.36
C TYR A 130 20.45 -14.79 -11.34
N GLY A 131 20.31 -13.64 -12.02
CA GLY A 131 19.30 -13.40 -13.05
C GLY A 131 18.15 -12.49 -12.60
N TRP A 132 17.51 -11.86 -13.59
CA TRP A 132 16.41 -10.90 -13.35
C TRP A 132 15.19 -11.51 -12.69
N SER A 133 14.90 -12.79 -12.95
CA SER A 133 13.77 -13.49 -12.33
C SER A 133 13.89 -13.57 -10.81
N VAL A 134 15.11 -13.72 -10.27
CA VAL A 134 15.36 -13.79 -8.83
C VAL A 134 15.03 -12.45 -8.15
N ILE A 135 15.36 -11.33 -8.80
CA ILE A 135 15.01 -9.98 -8.30
C ILE A 135 13.48 -9.82 -8.26
N ILE A 136 12.78 -10.25 -9.31
CA ILE A 136 11.33 -10.17 -9.36
C ILE A 136 10.69 -11.04 -8.27
N ILE A 137 11.18 -12.27 -8.06
CA ILE A 137 10.71 -13.15 -6.98
C ILE A 137 10.99 -12.52 -5.62
N MET A 138 12.15 -11.91 -5.41
CA MET A 138 12.46 -11.18 -4.18
C MET A 138 11.44 -10.06 -3.93
N LEU A 139 11.05 -9.30 -4.96
CA LEU A 139 10.04 -8.24 -4.85
C LEU A 139 8.65 -8.82 -4.52
N MET A 140 8.25 -9.95 -5.12
CA MET A 140 7.00 -10.64 -4.77
C MET A 140 6.98 -11.09 -3.32
N VAL A 141 8.07 -11.69 -2.83
CA VAL A 141 8.20 -12.13 -1.44
C VAL A 141 8.14 -10.94 -0.50
N ALA A 142 8.79 -9.82 -0.83
CA ALA A 142 8.72 -8.60 -0.04
C ALA A 142 7.28 -8.04 0.04
N LEU A 143 6.55 -8.00 -1.08
CA LEU A 143 5.15 -7.59 -1.12
C LEU A 143 4.24 -8.53 -0.33
N ALA A 144 4.45 -9.84 -0.43
CA ALA A 144 3.71 -10.83 0.34
C ALA A 144 3.97 -10.71 1.84
N LEU A 145 5.23 -10.53 2.25
CA LEU A 145 5.60 -10.28 3.63
C LEU A 145 4.97 -8.97 4.15
N ALA A 146 4.99 -7.90 3.36
CA ALA A 146 4.32 -6.65 3.71
C ALA A 146 2.81 -6.85 3.93
N ALA A 147 2.13 -7.57 3.03
CA ALA A 147 0.71 -7.88 3.17
C ALA A 147 0.42 -8.73 4.43
N ILE A 148 1.26 -9.71 4.76
CA ILE A 148 1.13 -10.54 5.97
C ILE A 148 1.34 -9.71 7.24
N LEU A 149 2.31 -8.81 7.26
CA LEU A 149 2.56 -7.93 8.42
C LEU A 149 1.39 -6.96 8.64
N LEU A 150 0.82 -6.43 7.55
CA LEU A 150 -0.35 -5.55 7.59
C LEU A 150 -1.65 -6.28 7.92
N PHE A 151 -1.71 -7.60 7.76
CA PHE A 151 -2.89 -8.40 8.07
C PHE A 151 -3.36 -8.21 9.52
N ARG A 152 -2.44 -8.03 10.48
CA ARG A 152 -2.79 -7.72 11.88
C ARG A 152 -3.51 -6.37 12.01
N MET A 153 -3.10 -5.39 11.23
CA MET A 153 -3.72 -4.06 11.20
C MET A 153 -5.13 -4.15 10.60
N VAL A 154 -5.28 -4.88 9.50
CA VAL A 154 -6.58 -5.22 8.90
C VAL A 154 -7.49 -5.95 9.88
N ALA A 155 -6.96 -6.91 10.65
CA ALA A 155 -7.73 -7.62 11.67
C ALA A 155 -8.22 -6.70 12.79
N ASN A 156 -7.50 -5.61 13.09
CA ASN A 156 -7.93 -4.61 14.04
C ASN A 156 -9.00 -3.68 13.44
N GLU A 157 -8.76 -3.18 12.23
CA GLU A 157 -9.67 -2.28 11.51
C GLU A 157 -11.03 -2.94 11.20
N SER A 158 -11.01 -4.20 10.75
CA SER A 158 -12.22 -5.00 10.53
C SER A 158 -13.06 -5.21 11.80
N ARG A 159 -12.43 -5.32 12.99
CA ARG A 159 -13.15 -5.38 14.26
C ARG A 159 -13.86 -4.06 14.58
N HIS A 160 -13.23 -2.92 14.30
CA HIS A 160 -13.84 -1.61 14.51
C HIS A 160 -15.04 -1.39 13.56
N CYS A 161 -14.93 -1.77 12.28
CA CYS A 161 -16.05 -1.71 11.33
C CYS A 161 -17.19 -2.65 11.74
N CYS A 162 -16.89 -3.87 12.18
CA CYS A 162 -17.89 -4.84 12.61
C CYS A 162 -18.68 -4.35 13.83
N PHE A 163 -18.01 -3.79 14.85
CA PHE A 163 -18.66 -3.21 16.02
C PHE A 163 -19.58 -2.02 15.67
N HIS A 164 -19.17 -1.15 14.75
CA HIS A 164 -20.00 -0.03 14.29
C HIS A 164 -21.26 -0.50 13.53
N SER A 165 -21.13 -1.57 12.74
CA SER A 165 -22.26 -2.19 12.04
C SER A 165 -23.26 -2.81 13.03
N GLU A 166 -22.79 -3.47 14.09
CA GLU A 166 -23.69 -4.03 15.12
C GLU A 166 -24.41 -2.94 15.91
N GLN A 167 -23.72 -1.86 16.26
CA GLN A 167 -24.32 -0.75 17.02
C GLN A 167 -25.34 0.06 16.20
N SER A 168 -25.08 0.30 14.92
CA SER A 168 -26.04 0.96 14.01
C SER A 168 -27.30 0.12 13.79
N LEU A 169 -27.17 -1.21 13.67
CA LEU A 169 -28.30 -2.14 13.63
C LEU A 169 -29.12 -2.11 14.93
N GLN A 170 -28.49 -2.04 16.10
CA GLN A 170 -29.20 -1.91 17.39
C GLN A 170 -29.95 -0.58 17.51
N ILE A 171 -29.36 0.54 17.08
CA ILE A 171 -30.05 1.85 17.11
C ILE A 171 -31.25 1.85 16.15
N SER A 172 -31.09 1.23 14.97
CA SER A 172 -32.15 1.16 13.95
C SER A 172 -33.31 0.24 14.38
N THR A 173 -33.00 -0.84 15.12
CA THR A 173 -34.03 -1.70 15.70
C THR A 173 -34.72 -1.04 16.89
N LEU A 174 -33.99 -0.30 17.73
CA LEU A 174 -34.57 0.47 18.84
C LEU A 174 -35.47 1.61 18.36
N SER A 175 -35.11 2.32 17.29
CA SER A 175 -35.98 3.35 16.71
C SER A 175 -37.26 2.74 16.13
N ASN A 176 -37.15 1.61 15.41
CA ASN A 176 -38.33 0.92 14.88
C ASN A 176 -39.28 0.38 15.95
N THR A 177 -38.79 0.07 17.16
CA THR A 177 -39.65 -0.33 18.29
C THR A 177 -40.24 0.83 19.08
N ALA A 178 -39.73 2.06 18.92
CA ALA A 178 -40.23 3.24 19.62
C ALA A 178 -41.40 3.92 18.87
N ASP A 179 -41.56 3.63 17.58
CA ASP A 179 -42.60 4.19 16.71
C ASP A 179 -43.85 3.29 16.57
N THR A 180 -43.94 2.19 17.34
CA THR A 180 -45.10 1.28 17.43
C THR A 180 -45.75 1.33 18.80
#